data_AF-A0QSX2-F1
#
_entry.id   AF-A0QSX2-F1
#
_cell.length_a   1.000
_cell.length_b   1.000
_cell.length_c   1.000
_cell.angle_alpha   90.00
_cell.angle_beta   90.00
_cell.angle_gamma   90.00
#
_symmetry.space_group_name_H-M   'P 1'
#
loop_
_entity.id
_entity.type
_entity.pdbx_description
1 polymer ?
#
loop_
_entity_poly.entity_id
_entity_poly.type
_entity_poly.pdbx_seq_one_letter_code
_entity_poly.pdbx_strand_id
1 'polypeptide(L)'
;MARTAPIPVTATDARPDRKGGSFDARTGIGWLVCGVAGTLTIAWYILAAPGELGSKAEWFFGAVVFVAVAVTMWQTVTFARQAQHDAADAAEKLRAELAAADQRAALELASAKKRHRTELEAQQKLHASEMAAQREIARIERRHLADQLQKQAMIEVSRSVATHTRMLASLWSEGARCMALEDRAEREKAMNAIFEQIGHVVTEVSVEIDNAHLLCQDDRLHEALDRVNDAVLMAIRIAEELHDDVLEGRTPQEDAVREAQRRLTERAGEARRLAWSLLRTGLERTGSDSPEVAGA
;
A
#
# COMPACT_ATOMS: atom_id res chain seq x y z
N MET A 1 -37.95 -3.73 33.18
CA MET A 1 -37.60 -2.53 33.97
C MET A 1 -37.22 -1.41 33.00
N ALA A 2 -37.84 -0.24 33.18
CA ALA A 2 -37.63 1.10 32.56
C ALA A 2 -37.42 1.15 31.02
N ARG A 3 -38.38 1.51 30.15
CA ARG A 3 -39.11 2.79 29.94
C ARG A 3 -38.22 4.04 29.93
N THR A 4 -38.01 4.62 28.74
CA THR A 4 -38.39 6.00 28.37
C THR A 4 -38.19 6.24 26.87
N ALA A 5 -39.28 6.48 26.15
CA ALA A 5 -39.38 7.42 25.02
C ALA A 5 -40.27 8.59 25.51
N PRO A 6 -40.44 9.74 24.82
CA PRO A 6 -39.74 10.35 23.69
C PRO A 6 -39.30 11.82 24.01
N ILE A 7 -38.67 12.55 23.08
CA ILE A 7 -38.76 14.03 23.09
C ILE A 7 -39.55 14.50 21.84
N PRO A 8 -40.69 15.18 22.06
CA PRO A 8 -41.61 15.64 21.04
C PRO A 8 -41.19 16.98 20.44
N VAL A 9 -41.47 17.14 19.15
CA VAL A 9 -41.53 18.46 18.50
C VAL A 9 -42.91 19.03 18.80
N THR A 10 -43.03 19.88 19.82
CA THR A 10 -44.22 20.70 20.07
C THR A 10 -43.95 22.15 19.73
N ALA A 11 -44.84 22.66 18.89
CA ALA A 11 -44.97 24.02 18.43
C ALA A 11 -45.07 25.05 19.57
N THR A 12 -44.69 26.29 19.28
CA THR A 12 -45.51 27.43 19.72
C THR A 12 -45.49 28.51 18.66
N ASP A 13 -46.71 28.90 18.31
CA ASP A 13 -47.12 30.08 17.59
C ASP A 13 -46.25 31.30 17.84
N ALA A 14 -45.84 31.94 16.75
CA ALA A 14 -45.77 33.39 16.68
C ALA A 14 -46.28 33.79 15.30
N ARG A 15 -47.53 34.23 15.27
CA ARG A 15 -48.07 35.05 14.18
C ARG A 15 -47.69 36.50 14.49
N PRO A 16 -46.85 37.17 13.70
CA PRO A 16 -46.87 38.62 13.63
C PRO A 16 -47.65 39.04 12.38
N ASP A 17 -48.75 39.74 12.65
CA ASP A 17 -49.29 40.84 11.88
C ASP A 17 -48.91 40.92 10.38
N ARG A 18 -49.77 40.37 9.52
CA ARG A 18 -50.03 41.01 8.24
C ARG A 18 -50.92 42.23 8.49
N LYS A 19 -50.34 43.28 9.07
CA LYS A 19 -50.87 44.64 9.01
C LYS A 19 -49.99 45.46 8.07
N GLY A 20 -50.63 46.02 7.05
CA GLY A 20 -50.22 47.32 6.55
C GLY A 20 -49.17 47.35 5.47
N GLY A 21 -49.32 46.55 4.42
CA GLY A 21 -49.06 47.06 3.08
C GLY A 21 -50.43 47.29 2.46
N SER A 22 -51.02 48.46 2.73
CA SER A 22 -52.26 48.90 2.10
C SER A 22 -52.12 48.67 0.59
N PHE A 23 -52.72 47.59 0.08
CA PHE A 23 -53.02 47.51 -1.34
C PHE A 23 -53.96 48.67 -1.53
N ASP A 24 -53.40 49.72 -2.13
CA ASP A 24 -53.82 51.08 -1.88
C ASP A 24 -55.28 51.19 -2.29
N ALA A 25 -56.14 51.10 -1.29
CA ALA A 25 -57.58 51.25 -1.45
C ALA A 25 -57.83 52.64 -2.03
N ARG A 26 -56.91 53.61 -1.89
CA ARG A 26 -56.98 54.89 -2.59
C ARG A 26 -56.71 54.80 -4.09
N THR A 27 -55.89 53.87 -4.57
CA THR A 27 -55.65 53.71 -6.01
C THR A 27 -56.83 53.00 -6.69
N GLY A 28 -57.47 52.03 -6.02
CA GLY A 28 -58.70 51.39 -6.52
C GLY A 28 -59.96 52.27 -6.38
N ILE A 29 -60.10 53.00 -5.28
CA ILE A 29 -61.22 53.93 -5.04
C ILE A 29 -61.07 55.18 -5.91
N GLY A 30 -59.85 55.66 -6.16
CA GLY A 30 -59.60 56.82 -7.02
C GLY A 30 -60.07 56.60 -8.46
N TRP A 31 -59.93 55.37 -9.00
CA TRP A 31 -60.39 55.04 -10.35
C TRP A 31 -61.93 54.93 -10.43
N LEU A 32 -62.58 54.33 -9.42
CA LEU A 32 -64.03 54.25 -9.34
C LEU A 32 -64.69 55.62 -9.07
N VAL A 33 -64.09 56.45 -8.22
CA VAL A 33 -64.62 57.80 -7.93
C VAL A 33 -64.47 58.71 -9.15
N CYS A 34 -63.40 58.59 -9.94
CA CYS A 34 -63.23 59.38 -11.16
C CYS A 34 -64.15 58.89 -12.30
N GLY A 35 -64.40 57.58 -12.40
CA GLY A 35 -65.37 57.01 -13.35
C GLY A 35 -66.83 57.35 -13.02
N VAL A 36 -67.20 57.34 -11.73
CA VAL A 36 -68.54 57.70 -11.24
C VAL A 36 -68.76 59.21 -11.32
N ALA A 37 -67.75 60.04 -11.01
CA ALA A 37 -67.82 61.48 -11.20
C ALA A 37 -67.94 61.85 -12.69
N GLY A 38 -67.20 61.18 -13.58
CA GLY A 38 -67.30 61.38 -15.03
C GLY A 38 -68.70 61.07 -15.57
N THR A 39 -69.30 59.95 -15.16
CA THR A 39 -70.66 59.56 -15.58
C THR A 39 -71.75 60.46 -15.02
N LEU A 40 -71.65 60.90 -13.75
CA LEU A 40 -72.57 61.88 -13.16
C LEU A 40 -72.48 63.26 -13.84
N THR A 41 -71.28 63.69 -14.23
CA THR A 41 -71.10 64.99 -14.92
C THR A 41 -71.69 64.94 -16.34
N ILE A 42 -71.54 63.82 -17.04
CA ILE A 42 -72.15 63.60 -18.36
C ILE A 42 -73.68 63.51 -18.26
N ALA A 43 -74.22 62.78 -17.28
CA ALA A 43 -75.66 62.68 -17.05
C ALA A 43 -76.30 64.02 -16.63
N TRP A 44 -75.61 64.82 -15.81
CA TRP A 44 -76.04 66.16 -15.40
C TRP A 44 -76.09 67.13 -16.59
N TYR A 45 -75.11 67.07 -17.49
CA TYR A 45 -75.04 67.95 -18.65
C TYR A 45 -76.08 67.60 -19.74
N ILE A 46 -76.50 66.32 -19.83
CA ILE A 46 -77.58 65.87 -20.73
C ILE A 46 -78.96 66.31 -20.22
N LEU A 47 -79.17 66.35 -18.90
CA LEU A 47 -80.45 66.74 -18.31
C LEU A 47 -80.68 68.26 -18.27
N ALA A 48 -79.62 69.07 -18.34
CA ALA A 48 -79.65 70.52 -18.09
C ALA A 48 -79.46 71.41 -19.34
N ALA A 49 -79.44 70.87 -20.56
CA ALA A 49 -79.21 71.65 -21.78
C ALA A 49 -80.47 71.80 -22.66
N PRO A 50 -81.04 73.01 -22.81
CA PRO A 50 -82.02 73.32 -23.86
C PRO A 50 -81.31 73.77 -25.15
N GLY A 51 -81.49 73.05 -26.28
CA GLY A 51 -81.12 73.54 -27.63
C GLY A 51 -80.54 72.51 -28.62
N GLU A 52 -81.19 72.42 -29.80
CA GLU A 52 -80.90 71.79 -31.11
C GLU A 52 -79.89 70.60 -31.23
N LEU A 53 -80.45 69.46 -31.64
CA LEU A 53 -79.91 68.08 -31.61
C LEU A 53 -78.91 67.67 -32.71
N GLY A 54 -78.48 68.57 -33.61
CA GLY A 54 -77.76 68.15 -34.83
C GLY A 54 -76.23 68.10 -34.74
N SER A 55 -75.60 69.16 -34.24
CA SER A 55 -74.15 69.38 -34.41
C SER A 55 -73.33 69.23 -33.12
N LYS A 56 -73.99 69.26 -31.95
CA LYS A 56 -73.28 69.19 -30.67
C LYS A 56 -72.89 67.77 -30.24
N ALA A 57 -73.68 66.75 -30.57
CA ALA A 57 -73.40 65.37 -30.12
C ALA A 57 -72.12 64.77 -30.72
N GLU A 58 -71.76 65.12 -31.95
CA GLU A 58 -70.57 64.59 -32.63
C GLU A 58 -69.25 65.11 -32.03
N TRP A 59 -69.15 66.40 -31.66
CA TRP A 59 -67.91 66.90 -31.04
C TRP A 59 -67.73 66.40 -29.61
N PHE A 60 -68.82 66.16 -28.86
CA PHE A 60 -68.75 65.55 -27.53
C PHE A 60 -68.29 64.10 -27.60
N PHE A 61 -68.79 63.31 -28.55
CA PHE A 61 -68.33 61.94 -28.75
C PHE A 61 -66.85 61.90 -29.13
N GLY A 62 -66.41 62.79 -30.03
CA GLY A 62 -65.01 62.96 -30.39
C GLY A 62 -64.12 63.32 -29.18
N ALA A 63 -64.57 64.23 -28.32
CA ALA A 63 -63.83 64.64 -27.12
C ALA A 63 -63.70 63.50 -26.09
N VAL A 64 -64.77 62.74 -25.83
CA VAL A 64 -64.74 61.62 -24.88
C VAL A 64 -63.85 60.49 -25.39
N VAL A 65 -63.94 60.12 -26.67
CA VAL A 65 -63.06 59.11 -27.28
C VAL A 65 -61.59 59.58 -27.25
N PHE A 66 -61.33 60.86 -27.54
CA PHE A 66 -59.98 61.42 -27.46
C PHE A 66 -59.40 61.36 -26.04
N VAL A 67 -60.18 61.70 -25.01
CA VAL A 67 -59.75 61.59 -23.61
C VAL A 67 -59.53 60.13 -23.21
N ALA A 68 -60.39 59.21 -23.62
CA ALA A 68 -60.22 57.78 -23.35
C ALA A 68 -58.92 57.23 -23.99
N VAL A 69 -58.63 57.61 -25.24
CA VAL A 69 -57.38 57.25 -25.93
C VAL A 69 -56.15 57.90 -25.28
N ALA A 70 -56.25 59.16 -24.88
CA ALA A 70 -55.17 59.84 -24.18
C ALA A 70 -54.86 59.20 -22.82
N VAL A 71 -55.90 58.78 -22.08
CA VAL A 71 -55.76 58.07 -20.80
C VAL A 71 -55.20 56.67 -20.99
N THR A 72 -55.62 55.90 -21.98
CA THR A 72 -55.07 54.56 -22.24
C THR A 72 -53.63 54.61 -22.74
N MET A 73 -53.30 55.60 -23.58
CA MET A 73 -51.92 55.86 -24.01
C MET A 73 -51.05 56.28 -22.83
N TRP A 74 -51.56 57.16 -21.95
CA TRP A 74 -50.88 57.54 -20.72
C TRP A 74 -50.65 56.32 -19.80
N GLN A 75 -51.68 55.53 -19.53
CA GLN A 75 -51.60 54.32 -18.71
C GLN A 75 -50.57 53.33 -19.27
N THR A 76 -50.58 53.13 -20.59
CA THR A 76 -49.63 52.24 -21.27
C THR A 76 -48.20 52.75 -21.14
N VAL A 77 -47.97 54.06 -21.31
CA VAL A 77 -46.65 54.67 -21.14
C VAL A 77 -46.18 54.59 -19.68
N THR A 78 -47.06 54.81 -18.70
CA THR A 78 -46.70 54.71 -17.28
C THR A 78 -46.41 53.27 -16.85
N PHE A 79 -47.20 52.28 -17.31
CA PHE A 79 -46.93 50.88 -17.02
C PHE A 79 -45.66 50.38 -17.71
N ALA A 80 -45.41 50.80 -18.95
CA ALA A 80 -44.17 50.48 -19.64
C ALA A 80 -42.95 51.07 -18.92
N ARG A 81 -43.04 52.31 -18.43
CA ARG A 81 -41.97 52.93 -17.63
C ARG A 81 -41.78 52.25 -16.28
N GLN A 82 -42.86 51.91 -15.58
CA GLN A 82 -42.78 51.21 -14.30
C GLN A 82 -42.17 49.81 -14.48
N ALA A 83 -42.59 49.07 -15.50
CA ALA A 83 -42.02 47.76 -15.82
C ALA A 83 -40.53 47.84 -16.19
N GLN A 84 -40.11 48.91 -16.88
CA GLN A 84 -38.69 49.15 -17.16
C GLN A 84 -37.88 49.43 -15.89
N HIS A 85 -38.41 50.24 -14.97
CA HIS A 85 -37.77 50.50 -13.69
C HIS A 85 -37.71 49.26 -12.79
N ASP A 86 -38.81 48.52 -12.66
CA ASP A 86 -38.86 47.29 -11.86
C ASP A 86 -37.93 46.20 -12.43
N ALA A 87 -37.83 46.09 -13.77
CA ALA A 87 -36.88 45.20 -14.43
C ALA A 87 -35.42 45.63 -14.21
N ALA A 88 -35.13 46.93 -14.21
CA ALA A 88 -33.79 47.46 -13.91
C ALA A 88 -33.39 47.17 -12.46
N ASP A 89 -34.28 47.44 -11.50
CA ASP A 89 -34.07 47.17 -10.08
C ASP A 89 -33.91 45.67 -9.79
N ALA A 90 -34.73 44.82 -10.42
CA ALA A 90 -34.59 43.37 -10.32
C ALA A 90 -33.26 42.88 -10.90
N ALA A 91 -32.83 43.43 -12.04
CA ALA A 91 -31.54 43.11 -12.63
C ALA A 91 -30.37 43.59 -11.77
N GLU A 92 -30.48 44.74 -11.10
CA GLU A 92 -29.46 45.21 -10.16
C GLU A 92 -29.36 44.32 -8.92
N LYS A 93 -30.50 43.94 -8.32
CA LYS A 93 -30.55 42.99 -7.19
C LYS A 93 -29.96 41.63 -7.57
N LEU A 94 -30.31 41.09 -8.72
CA LEU A 94 -29.73 39.84 -9.24
C LEU A 94 -28.21 39.94 -9.43
N ARG A 95 -27.71 41.07 -9.95
CA ARG A 95 -26.25 41.28 -10.07
C ARG A 95 -25.56 41.33 -8.71
N ALA A 96 -26.15 41.99 -7.73
CA ALA A 96 -25.62 42.06 -6.38
C ALA A 96 -25.63 40.68 -5.69
N GLU A 97 -26.69 39.90 -5.85
CA GLU A 97 -26.82 38.54 -5.33
C GLU A 97 -25.82 37.58 -5.98
N LEU A 98 -25.65 37.65 -7.31
CA LEU A 98 -24.64 36.87 -8.04
C LEU A 98 -23.22 37.23 -7.59
N ALA A 99 -22.90 38.52 -7.45
CA ALA A 99 -21.60 38.95 -6.96
C ALA A 99 -21.31 38.44 -5.54
N ALA A 100 -22.32 38.45 -4.66
CA ALA A 100 -22.20 37.91 -3.31
C ALA A 100 -22.05 36.38 -3.31
N ALA A 101 -22.76 35.67 -4.19
CA ALA A 101 -22.65 34.22 -4.36
C ALA A 101 -21.28 33.81 -4.91
N ASP A 102 -20.78 34.51 -5.93
CA ASP A 102 -19.46 34.28 -6.53
C ASP A 102 -18.34 34.49 -5.49
N GLN A 103 -18.47 35.52 -4.65
CA GLN A 103 -17.50 35.75 -3.58
C GLN A 103 -17.48 34.61 -2.55
N ARG A 104 -18.64 34.09 -2.16
CA ARG A 104 -18.74 32.93 -1.25
C ARG A 104 -18.18 31.67 -1.88
N ALA A 105 -18.53 31.40 -3.13
CA ALA A 105 -18.01 30.27 -3.89
C ALA A 105 -16.48 30.33 -4.02
N ALA A 106 -15.92 31.51 -4.29
CA ALA A 106 -14.48 31.71 -4.36
C ALA A 106 -13.77 31.41 -3.03
N LEU A 107 -14.34 31.86 -1.90
CA LEU A 107 -13.81 31.57 -0.56
C LEU A 107 -13.89 30.08 -0.20
N GLU A 108 -15.03 29.44 -0.50
CA GLU A 108 -15.23 28.01 -0.27
C GLU A 108 -14.25 27.18 -1.09
N LEU A 109 -14.08 27.49 -2.38
CA LEU A 109 -13.10 26.84 -3.26
C LEU A 109 -11.66 27.04 -2.77
N ALA A 110 -11.31 28.25 -2.31
CA ALA A 110 -9.98 28.50 -1.75
C ALA A 110 -9.73 27.66 -0.50
N SER A 111 -10.73 27.55 0.38
CA SER A 111 -10.65 26.73 1.60
C SER A 111 -10.55 25.23 1.27
N ALA A 112 -11.32 24.74 0.31
CA ALA A 112 -11.33 23.35 -0.13
C ALA A 112 -10.00 22.97 -0.79
N LYS A 113 -9.46 23.83 -1.68
CA LYS A 113 -8.14 23.65 -2.28
C LYS A 113 -7.04 23.59 -1.22
N LYS A 114 -7.10 24.44 -0.19
CA LYS A 114 -6.14 24.42 0.91
C LYS A 114 -6.20 23.11 1.69
N ARG A 115 -7.41 22.64 2.06
CA ARG A 115 -7.59 21.36 2.77
C ARG A 115 -7.12 20.16 1.94
N HIS A 116 -7.50 20.12 0.67
CA HIS A 116 -7.09 19.05 -0.23
C HIS A 116 -5.57 19.01 -0.41
N ARG A 117 -4.92 20.17 -0.53
CA ARG A 117 -3.45 20.25 -0.58
C ARG A 117 -2.80 19.70 0.70
N THR A 118 -3.29 20.09 1.87
CA THR A 118 -2.75 19.58 3.15
C THR A 118 -2.97 18.08 3.32
N GLU A 119 -4.10 17.56 2.82
CA GLU A 119 -4.39 16.13 2.84
C GLU A 119 -3.47 15.35 1.91
N LEU A 120 -3.24 15.83 0.69
CA LEU A 120 -2.28 15.23 -0.25
C LEU A 120 -0.85 15.23 0.31
N GLU A 121 -0.42 16.35 0.92
CA GLU A 121 0.90 16.44 1.55
C GLU A 121 1.03 15.46 2.73
N ALA A 122 -0.04 15.26 3.51
CA ALA A 122 -0.07 14.27 4.59
C ALA A 122 -0.04 12.84 4.06
N GLN A 123 -0.86 12.51 3.05
CA GLN A 123 -0.90 11.20 2.41
C GLN A 123 0.44 10.84 1.76
N GLN A 124 1.08 11.80 1.08
CA GLN A 124 2.42 11.59 0.49
C GLN A 124 3.47 11.29 1.56
N LYS A 125 3.43 11.99 2.70
CA LYS A 125 4.34 11.74 3.82
C LYS A 125 4.11 10.36 4.44
N LEU A 126 2.84 9.99 4.66
CA LEU A 126 2.48 8.66 5.18
C LEU A 126 2.95 7.56 4.24
N HIS A 127 2.62 7.65 2.95
CA HIS A 127 3.05 6.68 1.95
C HIS A 127 4.59 6.60 1.84
N ALA A 128 5.30 7.73 1.92
CA ALA A 128 6.76 7.72 1.95
C ALA A 128 7.32 6.99 3.18
N SER A 129 6.71 7.18 4.35
CA SER A 129 7.10 6.49 5.59
C SER A 129 6.78 4.99 5.55
N GLU A 130 5.63 4.61 5.00
CA GLU A 130 5.23 3.20 4.81
C GLU A 130 6.18 2.50 3.84
N MET A 131 6.52 3.13 2.71
CA MET A 131 7.49 2.60 1.77
C MET A 131 8.89 2.44 2.39
N ALA A 132 9.28 3.35 3.29
CA ALA A 132 10.54 3.21 4.04
C ALA A 132 10.49 2.03 5.01
N ALA A 133 9.39 1.85 5.74
CA ALA A 133 9.19 0.72 6.64
C ALA A 133 9.18 -0.61 5.88
N GLN A 134 8.44 -0.70 4.76
CA GLN A 134 8.42 -1.90 3.91
C GLN A 134 9.79 -2.25 3.35
N ARG A 135 10.60 -1.26 2.96
CA ARG A 135 11.98 -1.50 2.51
C ARG A 135 12.84 -2.08 3.63
N GLU A 136 12.65 -1.62 4.87
CA GLU A 136 13.42 -2.16 5.99
C GLU A 136 12.97 -3.57 6.36
N ILE A 137 11.66 -3.85 6.34
CA ILE A 137 11.13 -5.21 6.48
C ILE A 137 11.73 -6.13 5.42
N ALA A 138 11.68 -5.74 4.14
CA ALA A 138 12.25 -6.54 3.05
C ALA A 138 13.77 -6.75 3.19
N ARG A 139 14.51 -5.80 3.77
CA ARG A 139 15.94 -5.97 4.08
C ARG A 139 16.14 -6.98 5.20
N ILE A 140 15.36 -6.89 6.27
CA ILE A 140 15.42 -7.83 7.40
C ILE A 140 15.08 -9.24 6.92
N GLU A 141 14.01 -9.41 6.14
CA GLU A 141 13.61 -10.70 5.57
C GLU A 141 14.71 -11.29 4.67
N ARG A 142 15.31 -10.49 3.79
CA ARG A 142 16.43 -10.96 2.95
C ARG A 142 17.63 -11.41 3.78
N ARG A 143 18.00 -10.65 4.82
CA ARG A 143 19.09 -11.04 5.73
C ARG A 143 18.73 -12.33 6.47
N HIS A 144 17.49 -12.46 6.94
CA HIS A 144 17.03 -13.64 7.65
C HIS A 144 17.05 -14.90 6.76
N LEU A 145 16.58 -14.80 5.52
CA LEU A 145 16.63 -15.90 4.55
C LEU A 145 18.07 -16.32 4.24
N ALA A 146 18.97 -15.35 4.06
CA ALA A 146 20.39 -15.64 3.82
C ALA A 146 21.02 -16.37 5.02
N ASP A 147 20.74 -15.93 6.24
CA ASP A 147 21.21 -16.58 7.47
C ASP A 147 20.65 -18.01 7.63
N GLN A 148 19.36 -18.22 7.30
CA GLN A 148 18.76 -19.56 7.31
C GLN A 148 19.41 -20.50 6.28
N LEU A 149 19.65 -20.02 5.05
CA LEU A 149 20.33 -20.81 4.02
C LEU A 149 21.76 -21.19 4.44
N GLN A 150 22.51 -20.24 5.00
CA GLN A 150 23.85 -20.51 5.53
C GLN A 150 23.83 -21.55 6.66
N LYS A 151 22.86 -21.44 7.58
CA LYS A 151 22.68 -22.43 8.67
C LYS A 151 22.37 -23.82 8.12
N GLN A 152 21.46 -23.91 7.15
CA GLN A 152 21.11 -25.18 6.50
C GLN A 152 22.33 -25.81 5.81
N ALA A 153 23.05 -25.03 5.00
CA ALA A 153 24.26 -25.47 4.34
C ALA A 153 25.30 -26.01 5.32
N MET A 154 25.53 -25.31 6.43
CA MET A 154 26.47 -25.73 7.46
C MET A 154 26.05 -27.03 8.16
N ILE A 155 24.75 -27.27 8.36
CA ILE A 155 24.23 -28.54 8.88
C ILE A 155 24.45 -29.67 7.88
N GLU A 156 24.16 -29.42 6.60
CA GLU A 156 24.30 -30.40 5.52
C GLU A 156 25.75 -30.82 5.32
N VAL A 157 26.67 -29.86 5.22
CA VAL A 157 28.11 -30.11 5.12
C VAL A 157 28.62 -30.88 6.34
N SER A 158 28.25 -30.46 7.55
CA SER A 158 28.65 -31.16 8.79
C SER A 158 28.18 -32.61 8.80
N ARG A 159 26.94 -32.86 8.34
CA ARG A 159 26.37 -34.20 8.20
C ARG A 159 27.10 -35.01 7.13
N SER A 160 27.34 -34.42 5.97
CA SER A 160 28.01 -35.03 4.81
C SER A 160 29.43 -35.45 5.18
N VAL A 161 30.25 -34.52 5.69
CA VAL A 161 31.60 -34.80 6.19
C VAL A 161 31.60 -35.91 7.24
N ALA A 162 30.64 -35.92 8.17
CA ALA A 162 30.55 -36.98 9.18
C ALA A 162 30.18 -38.36 8.59
N THR A 163 29.31 -38.39 7.59
CA THR A 163 28.90 -39.63 6.91
C THR A 163 30.07 -40.20 6.11
N HIS A 164 30.68 -39.39 5.27
CA HIS A 164 31.78 -39.84 4.41
C HIS A 164 33.04 -40.18 5.20
N THR A 165 33.37 -39.44 6.27
CA THR A 165 34.49 -39.80 7.16
C THR A 165 34.28 -41.18 7.80
N ARG A 166 33.04 -41.48 8.24
CA ARG A 166 32.71 -42.80 8.80
C ARG A 166 32.75 -43.90 7.74
N MET A 167 32.29 -43.60 6.53
CA MET A 167 32.35 -44.54 5.41
C MET A 167 33.80 -44.87 5.05
N LEU A 168 34.66 -43.86 4.91
CA LEU A 168 36.11 -44.05 4.71
C LEU A 168 36.73 -44.89 5.83
N ALA A 169 36.44 -44.58 7.09
CA ALA A 169 36.96 -45.38 8.22
C ALA A 169 36.52 -46.86 8.14
N SER A 170 35.28 -47.13 7.71
CA SER A 170 34.77 -48.49 7.49
C SER A 170 35.48 -49.20 6.35
N LEU A 171 35.65 -48.55 5.20
CA LEU A 171 36.35 -49.10 4.04
C LEU A 171 37.80 -49.43 4.35
N TRP A 172 38.48 -48.54 5.08
CA TRP A 172 39.84 -48.80 5.55
C TRP A 172 39.95 -49.97 6.52
N SER A 173 38.96 -50.13 7.40
CA SER A 173 38.90 -51.28 8.31
C SER A 173 38.64 -52.60 7.56
N GLU A 174 37.87 -52.55 6.48
CA GLU A 174 37.67 -53.69 5.56
C GLU A 174 38.97 -53.99 4.81
N GLY A 175 39.67 -52.96 4.31
CA GLY A 175 40.95 -53.14 3.61
C GLY A 175 41.99 -53.84 4.49
N ALA A 176 42.08 -53.45 5.76
CA ALA A 176 42.94 -54.12 6.74
C ALA A 176 42.55 -55.59 6.95
N ARG A 177 41.25 -55.95 6.92
CA ARG A 177 40.83 -57.36 6.99
C ARG A 177 41.20 -58.12 5.72
N CYS A 178 41.03 -57.52 4.55
CA CYS A 178 41.40 -58.12 3.28
C CYS A 178 42.91 -58.39 3.18
N MET A 179 43.74 -57.57 3.82
CA MET A 179 45.19 -57.81 3.89
C MET A 179 45.55 -59.12 4.59
N ALA A 180 44.71 -59.61 5.50
CA ALA A 180 44.91 -60.87 6.22
C ALA A 180 44.50 -62.12 5.41
N LEU A 181 43.97 -61.96 4.20
CA LEU A 181 43.63 -63.09 3.32
C LEU A 181 44.89 -63.80 2.82
N GLU A 182 44.90 -65.13 2.85
CA GLU A 182 46.05 -65.94 2.41
C GLU A 182 46.21 -65.94 0.88
N ASP A 183 45.11 -66.08 0.14
CA ASP A 183 45.12 -66.07 -1.33
C ASP A 183 45.40 -64.66 -1.87
N ARG A 184 46.46 -64.55 -2.66
CA ARG A 184 46.84 -63.30 -3.34
C ARG A 184 45.79 -62.82 -4.31
N ALA A 185 45.18 -63.71 -5.11
CA ALA A 185 44.21 -63.32 -6.13
C ALA A 185 42.91 -62.83 -5.48
N GLU A 186 42.49 -63.47 -4.39
CA GLU A 186 41.33 -63.05 -3.61
C GLU A 186 41.59 -61.72 -2.89
N ARG A 187 42.77 -61.55 -2.29
CA ARG A 187 43.21 -60.31 -1.66
C ARG A 187 43.24 -59.14 -2.66
N GLU A 188 43.86 -59.32 -3.82
CA GLU A 188 43.94 -58.30 -4.86
C GLU A 188 42.54 -57.88 -5.34
N LYS A 189 41.67 -58.85 -5.63
CA LYS A 189 40.29 -58.58 -6.06
C LYS A 189 39.50 -57.81 -5.00
N ALA A 190 39.60 -58.20 -3.73
CA ALA A 190 38.91 -57.53 -2.64
C ALA A 190 39.44 -56.10 -2.42
N MET A 191 40.77 -55.93 -2.47
CA MET A 191 41.40 -54.61 -2.33
C MET A 191 41.02 -53.66 -3.47
N ASN A 192 40.96 -54.13 -4.72
CA ASN A 192 40.52 -53.31 -5.86
C ASN A 192 39.12 -52.73 -5.66
N ALA A 193 38.17 -53.55 -5.21
CA ALA A 193 36.81 -53.10 -4.94
C ALA A 193 36.76 -52.05 -3.81
N ILE A 194 37.61 -52.19 -2.79
CA ILE A 194 37.71 -51.23 -1.69
C ILE A 194 38.32 -49.91 -2.17
N PHE A 195 39.38 -49.95 -2.99
CA PHE A 195 40.01 -48.74 -3.53
C PHE A 195 39.07 -47.96 -4.45
N GLU A 196 38.30 -48.65 -5.30
CA GLU A 196 37.27 -48.01 -6.13
C GLU A 196 36.22 -47.29 -5.27
N GLN A 197 35.75 -47.94 -4.19
CA GLN A 197 34.81 -47.31 -3.24
C GLN A 197 35.44 -46.13 -2.49
N ILE A 198 36.71 -46.22 -2.08
CA ILE A 198 37.42 -45.08 -1.48
C ILE A 198 37.48 -43.92 -2.46
N GLY A 199 37.82 -44.17 -3.73
CA GLY A 199 37.85 -43.13 -4.78
C GLY A 199 36.50 -42.43 -4.95
N HIS A 200 35.39 -43.18 -4.93
CA HIS A 200 34.05 -42.62 -4.98
C HIS A 200 33.74 -41.71 -3.78
N VAL A 201 33.95 -42.20 -2.56
CA VAL A 201 33.65 -41.43 -1.34
C VAL A 201 34.49 -40.16 -1.25
N VAL A 202 35.75 -40.21 -1.70
CA VAL A 202 36.61 -39.03 -1.73
C VAL A 202 36.13 -37.98 -2.73
N THR A 203 35.68 -38.40 -3.90
CA THR A 203 35.08 -37.49 -4.88
C THR A 203 33.84 -36.81 -4.31
N GLU A 204 32.97 -37.57 -3.63
CA GLU A 204 31.80 -37.03 -2.94
C GLU A 204 32.17 -36.02 -1.84
N VAL A 205 33.17 -36.33 -1.00
CA VAL A 205 33.65 -35.40 0.03
C VAL A 205 34.17 -34.10 -0.59
N SER A 206 34.90 -34.18 -1.69
CA SER A 206 35.49 -33.00 -2.34
C SER A 206 34.40 -32.08 -2.89
N VAL A 207 33.40 -32.63 -3.58
CA VAL A 207 32.23 -31.87 -4.06
C VAL A 207 31.48 -31.20 -2.91
N GLU A 208 31.32 -31.90 -1.80
CA GLU A 208 30.60 -31.40 -0.62
C GLU A 208 31.37 -30.29 0.11
N ILE A 209 32.70 -30.38 0.14
CA ILE A 209 33.58 -29.30 0.65
C ILE A 209 33.52 -28.08 -0.27
N ASP A 210 33.58 -28.27 -1.59
CA ASP A 210 33.47 -27.16 -2.55
C ASP A 210 32.10 -26.45 -2.45
N ASN A 211 31.02 -27.22 -2.31
CA ASN A 211 29.70 -26.68 -2.06
C ASN A 211 29.65 -25.91 -0.73
N ALA A 212 30.34 -26.41 0.30
CA ALA A 212 30.45 -25.72 1.59
C ALA A 212 31.15 -24.36 1.45
N HIS A 213 32.20 -24.27 0.66
CA HIS A 213 32.94 -23.03 0.41
C HIS A 213 32.08 -21.98 -0.29
N LEU A 214 31.17 -22.38 -1.18
CA LEU A 214 30.25 -21.45 -1.83
C LEU A 214 29.21 -20.85 -0.87
N LEU A 215 28.87 -21.58 0.20
CA LEU A 215 27.76 -21.25 1.09
C LEU A 215 28.23 -20.67 2.43
N CYS A 216 29.47 -20.93 2.83
CA CYS A 216 30.07 -20.37 4.03
C CYS A 216 30.74 -19.03 3.73
N GLN A 217 30.70 -18.09 4.67
CA GLN A 217 31.46 -16.83 4.63
C GLN A 217 32.47 -16.72 5.78
N ASP A 218 32.66 -17.79 6.55
CA ASP A 218 33.56 -17.81 7.70
C ASP A 218 34.92 -18.37 7.29
N ASP A 219 35.96 -17.54 7.36
CA ASP A 219 37.33 -17.90 6.97
C ASP A 219 37.90 -19.05 7.80
N ARG A 220 37.49 -19.17 9.07
CA ARG A 220 37.98 -20.23 9.96
C ARG A 220 37.36 -21.58 9.59
N LEU A 221 36.13 -21.56 9.09
CA LEU A 221 35.48 -22.77 8.57
C LEU A 221 36.09 -23.20 7.23
N HIS A 222 36.41 -22.26 6.34
CA HIS A 222 37.18 -22.55 5.13
C HIS A 222 38.51 -23.24 5.45
N GLU A 223 39.32 -22.65 6.33
CA GLU A 223 40.60 -23.23 6.72
C GLU A 223 40.45 -24.61 7.40
N ALA A 224 39.35 -24.84 8.11
CA ALA A 224 39.07 -26.15 8.70
C ALA A 224 38.69 -27.19 7.65
N LEU A 225 37.92 -26.79 6.62
CA LEU A 225 37.53 -27.65 5.50
C LEU A 225 38.70 -27.94 4.56
N ASP A 226 39.57 -26.97 4.30
CA ASP A 226 40.82 -27.16 3.56
C ASP A 226 41.69 -28.22 4.24
N ARG A 227 41.81 -28.17 5.57
CA ARG A 227 42.55 -29.20 6.34
C ARG A 227 41.91 -30.58 6.26
N VAL A 228 40.59 -30.67 6.09
CA VAL A 228 39.91 -31.95 5.82
C VAL A 228 40.29 -32.44 4.42
N ASN A 229 40.24 -31.56 3.41
CA ASN A 229 40.63 -31.89 2.05
C ASN A 229 42.09 -32.37 1.97
N ASP A 230 43.02 -31.68 2.63
CA ASP A 230 44.43 -32.10 2.73
C ASP A 230 44.57 -33.51 3.34
N ALA A 231 43.81 -33.80 4.39
CA ALA A 231 43.82 -35.12 5.02
C ALA A 231 43.24 -36.21 4.11
N VAL A 232 42.22 -35.87 3.32
CA VAL A 232 41.64 -36.75 2.30
C VAL A 232 42.64 -37.03 1.18
N LEU A 233 43.27 -36.01 0.62
CA LEU A 233 44.30 -36.15 -0.42
C LEU A 233 45.50 -36.98 0.06
N MET A 234 45.90 -36.81 1.32
CA MET A 234 46.92 -37.64 1.95
C MET A 234 46.46 -39.10 2.05
N ALA A 235 45.20 -39.35 2.43
CA ALA A 235 44.64 -40.69 2.51
C ALA A 235 44.55 -41.38 1.14
N ILE A 236 44.24 -40.66 0.06
CA ILE A 236 44.28 -41.20 -1.32
C ILE A 236 45.68 -41.69 -1.65
N ARG A 237 46.69 -40.86 -1.41
CA ARG A 237 48.09 -41.21 -1.72
C ARG A 237 48.53 -42.49 -1.00
N ILE A 238 48.15 -42.61 0.27
CA ILE A 238 48.40 -43.82 1.06
C ILE A 238 47.61 -45.01 0.50
N ALA A 239 46.41 -44.80 -0.03
CA ALA A 239 45.64 -45.84 -0.71
C ALA A 239 46.32 -46.31 -2.00
N GLU A 240 46.84 -45.39 -2.81
CA GLU A 240 47.59 -45.70 -4.03
C GLU A 240 48.87 -46.48 -3.72
N GLU A 241 49.66 -46.02 -2.75
CA GLU A 241 50.87 -46.73 -2.30
C GLU A 241 50.53 -48.15 -1.78
N LEU A 242 49.45 -48.29 -1.01
CA LEU A 242 48.96 -49.57 -0.52
C LEU A 242 48.52 -50.49 -1.67
N HIS A 243 47.85 -49.92 -2.68
CA HIS A 243 47.39 -50.65 -3.85
C HIS A 243 48.56 -51.21 -4.66
N ASP A 244 49.57 -50.37 -4.92
CA ASP A 244 50.79 -50.76 -5.63
C ASP A 244 51.53 -51.86 -4.86
N ASP A 245 51.65 -51.75 -3.53
CA ASP A 245 52.27 -52.79 -2.70
C ASP A 245 51.52 -54.13 -2.78
N VAL A 246 50.18 -54.11 -2.77
CA VAL A 246 49.36 -55.32 -2.90
C VAL A 246 49.53 -55.95 -4.29
N LEU A 247 49.53 -55.14 -5.35
CA LEU A 247 49.73 -55.61 -6.74
C LEU A 247 51.12 -56.22 -6.92
N GLU A 248 52.15 -55.59 -6.39
CA GLU A 248 53.54 -56.04 -6.50
C GLU A 248 53.88 -57.17 -5.51
N GLY A 249 53.00 -57.46 -4.56
CA GLY A 249 53.18 -58.50 -3.55
C GLY A 249 54.14 -58.12 -2.42
N ARG A 250 54.37 -56.81 -2.21
CA ARG A 250 55.10 -56.28 -1.06
C ARG A 250 54.22 -56.28 0.19
N THR A 251 54.84 -56.30 1.37
CA THR A 251 54.14 -56.20 2.64
C THR A 251 53.77 -54.74 2.91
N PRO A 252 52.48 -54.37 2.94
CA PRO A 252 52.13 -52.96 3.00
C PRO A 252 52.25 -52.38 4.42
N GLN A 253 52.51 -51.08 4.53
CA GLN A 253 52.75 -50.43 5.82
C GLN A 253 51.44 -50.03 6.54
N GLU A 254 50.96 -50.88 7.45
CA GLU A 254 49.71 -50.66 8.19
C GLU A 254 49.67 -49.36 9.03
N ASP A 255 50.83 -48.91 9.52
CA ASP A 255 50.91 -47.71 10.35
C ASP A 255 50.52 -46.44 9.56
N ALA A 256 50.78 -46.42 8.25
CA ALA A 256 50.41 -45.30 7.38
C ALA A 256 48.88 -45.17 7.26
N VAL A 257 48.18 -46.29 7.12
CA VAL A 257 46.71 -46.34 7.07
C VAL A 257 46.10 -45.85 8.37
N ARG A 258 46.63 -46.29 9.52
CA ARG A 258 46.16 -45.83 10.84
C ARG A 258 46.39 -44.33 11.05
N GLU A 259 47.53 -43.80 10.60
CA GLU A 259 47.81 -42.37 10.68
C GLU A 259 46.87 -41.54 9.78
N ALA A 260 46.57 -42.03 8.57
CA ALA A 260 45.61 -41.39 7.67
C ALA A 260 44.21 -41.32 8.28
N GLN A 261 43.71 -42.44 8.81
CA GLN A 261 42.41 -42.50 9.50
C GLN A 261 42.34 -41.54 10.70
N ARG A 262 43.40 -41.51 11.51
CA ARG A 262 43.49 -40.63 12.69
C ARG A 262 43.40 -39.17 12.28
N ARG A 263 44.23 -38.75 11.31
CA ARG A 263 44.25 -37.36 10.82
C ARG A 263 42.91 -36.96 10.20
N LEU A 264 42.32 -37.80 9.36
CA LEU A 264 41.03 -37.52 8.75
C LEU A 264 39.94 -37.31 9.82
N THR A 265 39.89 -38.20 10.82
CA THR A 265 38.92 -38.12 11.92
C THR A 265 39.13 -36.86 12.78
N GLU A 266 40.39 -36.51 13.05
CA GLU A 266 40.77 -35.32 13.81
C GLU A 266 40.33 -34.04 13.08
N ARG A 267 40.69 -33.90 11.80
CA ARG A 267 40.34 -32.72 10.98
C ARG A 267 38.84 -32.60 10.75
N ALA A 268 38.17 -33.71 10.42
CA ALA A 268 36.72 -33.72 10.31
C ALA A 268 36.03 -33.38 11.65
N GLY A 269 36.64 -33.77 12.79
CA GLY A 269 36.20 -33.39 14.12
C GLY A 269 36.34 -31.88 14.39
N GLU A 270 37.47 -31.29 14.02
CA GLU A 270 37.74 -29.85 14.14
C GLU A 270 36.73 -29.02 13.32
N ALA A 271 36.57 -29.33 12.04
CA ALA A 271 35.64 -28.65 11.16
C ALA A 271 34.20 -28.71 11.70
N ARG A 272 33.75 -29.88 12.18
CA ARG A 272 32.42 -30.03 12.78
C ARG A 272 32.24 -29.23 14.06
N ARG A 273 33.23 -29.23 14.96
CA ARG A 273 33.16 -28.44 16.19
C ARG A 273 33.04 -26.95 15.87
N LEU A 274 33.78 -26.49 14.87
CA LEU A 274 33.74 -25.11 14.44
C LEU A 274 32.38 -24.78 13.80
N ALA A 275 31.88 -25.61 12.90
CA ALA A 275 30.54 -25.48 12.32
C ALA A 275 29.43 -25.43 13.40
N TRP A 276 29.51 -26.29 14.42
CA TRP A 276 28.57 -26.27 15.55
C TRP A 276 28.69 -24.98 16.37
N SER A 277 29.90 -24.47 16.57
CA SER A 277 30.11 -23.21 17.29
C SER A 277 29.52 -22.02 16.53
N LEU A 278 29.62 -22.01 15.21
CA LEU A 278 29.06 -20.97 14.34
C LEU A 278 27.53 -21.04 14.30
N LEU A 279 26.96 -22.25 14.24
CA LEU A 279 25.50 -22.41 14.35
C LEU A 279 24.98 -21.92 15.69
N ARG A 280 25.63 -22.28 16.80
CA ARG A 280 25.22 -21.85 18.14
C ARG A 280 25.30 -20.34 18.31
N THR A 281 26.41 -19.73 17.92
CA THR A 281 26.57 -18.26 18.01
C THR A 281 25.61 -17.52 17.07
N GLY A 282 25.33 -18.07 15.89
CA GLY A 282 24.29 -17.56 14.99
C GLY A 282 22.87 -17.67 15.59
N LEU A 283 22.56 -18.76 16.30
CA LEU A 283 21.29 -18.93 17.01
C LEU A 283 21.16 -17.95 18.19
N GLU A 284 22.21 -17.78 18.99
CA GLU A 284 22.23 -16.82 20.11
C GLU A 284 22.02 -15.37 19.63
N ARG A 285 22.65 -14.98 18.51
CA ARG A 285 22.44 -13.65 17.90
C ARG A 285 21.02 -13.45 17.36
N THR A 286 20.41 -14.49 16.81
CA THR A 286 19.01 -14.44 16.34
C THR A 286 18.03 -14.35 17.52
N GLY A 287 18.36 -15.00 18.64
CA GLY A 287 17.59 -14.93 19.88
C GLY A 287 17.66 -13.56 20.56
N SER A 288 18.80 -12.88 20.50
CA SER A 288 18.96 -11.52 21.04
C SER A 288 18.32 -10.43 20.18
N ASP A 289 18.20 -10.65 18.88
CA ASP A 289 17.55 -9.73 17.93
C ASP A 289 16.04 -9.93 17.82
N SER A 290 15.47 -10.91 18.54
CA SER A 290 14.02 -11.00 18.69
C SER A 290 13.52 -9.79 19.49
N PRO A 291 12.69 -8.92 18.90
CA PRO A 291 12.13 -7.82 19.65
C PRO A 291 11.31 -8.42 20.79
N GLU A 292 11.74 -8.15 22.02
CA GLU A 292 10.87 -8.20 23.18
C GLU A 292 9.57 -7.52 22.74
N VAL A 293 8.49 -8.31 22.64
CA VAL A 293 7.15 -7.78 22.44
C VAL A 293 6.85 -7.02 23.72
N ALA A 294 7.30 -5.78 23.76
CA ALA A 294 6.98 -4.83 24.80
C ALA A 294 5.47 -4.65 24.72
N GLY A 295 4.79 -5.25 25.69
CA GLY A 295 3.36 -5.16 25.84
C GLY A 295 2.91 -3.70 25.86
N ALA A 296 1.90 -3.42 25.06
CA ALA A 296 0.98 -2.30 25.19
C ALA A 296 -0.44 -2.87 25.12
#